data_AF-A0A4Q3V1I2-F1
#
_entry.id   AF-A0A4Q3V1I2-F1
#
_cell.length_a   1.000
_cell.length_b   1.000
_cell.length_c   1.000
_cell.angle_alpha   90.00
_cell.angle_beta   90.00
_cell.angle_gamma   90.00
#
_symmetry.space_group_name_H-M   'P 1'
#
loop_
_entity.id
_entity.type
_entity.pdbx_description
1 polymer ?
#
loop_
_entity_poly.entity_id
_entity_poly.type
_entity_poly.pdbx_seq_one_letter_code
_entity_poly.pdbx_strand_id
1 'polypeptide(L)'
;MLKSVLLFITFFFLLWLSPKYLTTKAEGELSAQQDEKSGTISIIREDTKETILVQNAGENFRPYIHPIAAPDGKGVLTEFSPEHHKHQTGLYWGLTSVNGRNYFQNPGNNHWKRVAARIIEKSGSTVKWQTVYDLLDDKGASVMTETQNWSMQHEGGRFVLSLEWKGEAKTDVTVGKYPYGGLFLRMPWKEGMDAEVINA
;
A
#
# COMPACT_ATOMS: atom_id res chain seq x y z
N MET A 1 60.14 61.58 26.25
CA MET A 1 60.01 60.13 26.51
C MET A 1 58.53 59.77 26.43
N LEU A 2 58.19 58.76 25.60
CA LEU A 2 57.00 57.88 25.63
C LEU A 2 55.59 58.53 25.80
N LYS A 3 54.52 58.16 25.10
CA LYS A 3 54.20 57.17 24.05
C LYS A 3 52.74 57.46 23.65
N SER A 4 52.42 57.39 22.36
CA SER A 4 51.04 57.28 21.87
C SER A 4 50.34 56.04 22.43
N VAL A 5 49.02 56.14 22.69
CA VAL A 5 48.10 55.00 22.54
C VAL A 5 46.80 55.52 21.93
N LEU A 6 46.58 55.09 20.68
CA LEU A 6 45.34 55.18 19.93
C LEU A 6 44.45 54.02 20.42
N LEU A 7 43.21 54.27 20.84
CA LEU A 7 42.25 53.20 21.14
C LEU A 7 41.11 53.25 20.12
N PHE A 8 41.20 52.35 19.14
CA PHE A 8 40.11 51.93 18.27
C PHE A 8 39.09 51.15 19.11
N ILE A 9 37.83 51.57 19.11
CA ILE A 9 36.72 50.73 19.58
C ILE A 9 36.03 50.18 18.33
N THR A 10 36.32 48.90 18.07
CA THR A 10 35.76 48.09 17.00
C THR A 10 34.30 47.74 17.31
N PHE A 11 33.40 48.02 16.36
CA PHE A 11 31.98 47.68 16.43
C PHE A 11 31.80 46.18 16.13
N PHE A 12 31.45 45.36 17.13
CA PHE A 12 31.12 43.95 16.93
C PHE A 12 29.66 43.83 16.43
N PHE A 13 29.49 43.56 15.13
CA PHE A 13 28.23 43.08 14.58
C PHE A 13 28.08 41.59 14.93
N LEU A 14 27.26 41.28 15.93
CA LEU A 14 26.80 39.91 16.18
C LEU A 14 25.78 39.54 15.10
N LEU A 15 26.24 38.84 14.06
CA LEU A 15 25.39 38.08 13.16
C LEU A 15 24.69 36.98 13.98
N TRP A 16 23.44 37.23 14.36
CA TRP A 16 22.49 36.18 14.71
C TRP A 16 22.27 35.29 13.47
N LEU A 17 23.09 34.25 13.34
CA LEU A 17 22.72 33.10 12.53
C LEU A 17 21.58 32.38 13.28
N SER A 18 20.35 32.73 12.92
CA SER A 18 19.19 31.93 13.24
C SER A 18 19.49 30.48 12.84
N PRO A 19 19.22 29.47 13.68
CA PRO A 19 19.26 28.10 13.23
C PRO A 19 18.32 28.01 12.03
N LYS A 20 18.84 27.61 10.86
CA LYS A 20 17.98 27.15 9.78
C LYS A 20 17.27 25.92 10.34
N TYR A 21 16.07 26.11 10.87
CA TYR A 21 15.15 25.01 11.07
C TYR A 21 15.08 24.30 9.72
N LEU A 22 15.63 23.09 9.66
CA LEU A 22 15.38 22.18 8.57
C LEU A 22 13.86 22.02 8.55
N THR A 23 13.21 22.69 7.60
CA THR A 23 11.79 22.49 7.35
C THR A 23 11.66 21.03 6.97
N THR A 24 11.18 20.21 7.91
CA THR A 24 10.65 18.89 7.57
C THR A 24 9.64 19.13 6.46
N LYS A 25 9.90 18.56 5.28
CA LYS A 25 9.00 18.62 4.12
C LYS A 25 7.61 18.26 4.66
N ALA A 26 6.63 19.15 4.44
CA ALA A 26 5.29 19.00 4.98
C ALA A 26 4.80 17.56 4.75
N GLU A 27 4.24 16.95 5.80
CA GLU A 27 3.51 15.69 5.69
C GLU A 27 2.50 15.84 4.55
N GLY A 28 2.62 14.97 3.55
CA GLY A 28 1.79 15.10 2.36
C GLY A 28 0.43 14.50 2.66
N GLU A 29 -0.60 15.33 2.71
CA GLU A 29 -1.98 14.88 2.75
C GLU A 29 -2.26 13.92 1.59
N LEU A 30 -3.05 12.90 1.87
CA LEU A 30 -3.51 11.92 0.91
C LEU A 30 -5.01 12.12 0.69
N SER A 31 -5.50 11.71 -0.48
CA SER A 31 -6.92 11.49 -0.72
C SER A 31 -7.20 10.19 -1.45
N ALA A 32 -8.39 9.67 -1.28
CA ALA A 32 -8.93 8.51 -1.96
C ALA A 32 -10.02 8.94 -2.94
N GLN A 33 -9.97 8.38 -4.15
CA GLN A 33 -11.01 8.49 -5.17
C GLN A 33 -11.44 7.11 -5.62
N GLN A 34 -12.72 6.93 -5.90
CA GLN A 34 -13.27 5.64 -6.30
C GLN A 34 -14.01 5.76 -7.62
N ASP A 35 -13.73 4.83 -8.54
CA ASP A 35 -14.60 4.50 -9.65
C ASP A 35 -15.46 3.30 -9.24
N GLU A 36 -16.72 3.55 -8.90
CA GLU A 36 -17.65 2.53 -8.43
C GLU A 36 -17.94 1.47 -9.50
N LYS A 37 -17.91 1.82 -10.79
CA LYS A 37 -18.22 0.91 -11.88
C LYS A 37 -17.15 -0.16 -12.00
N SER A 38 -15.88 0.26 -12.05
CA SER A 38 -14.76 -0.69 -12.09
C SER A 38 -14.45 -1.29 -10.71
N GLY A 39 -14.84 -0.61 -9.61
CA GLY A 39 -14.42 -0.93 -8.25
C GLY A 39 -12.97 -0.55 -7.96
N THR A 40 -12.44 0.41 -8.71
CA THR A 40 -11.07 0.89 -8.53
C THR A 40 -11.04 1.98 -7.47
N ILE A 41 -10.10 1.92 -6.54
CA ILE A 41 -9.85 2.98 -5.54
C ILE A 41 -8.41 3.46 -5.72
N SER A 42 -8.26 4.73 -6.06
CA SER A 42 -6.96 5.40 -6.25
C SER A 42 -6.64 6.26 -5.04
N ILE A 43 -5.42 6.13 -4.54
CA ILE A 43 -4.86 7.00 -3.50
C ILE A 43 -3.95 8.03 -4.17
N ILE A 44 -4.18 9.29 -3.86
CA ILE A 44 -3.55 10.45 -4.49
C ILE A 44 -2.81 11.23 -3.42
N ARG A 45 -1.61 11.70 -3.77
CA ARG A 45 -0.81 12.60 -2.95
C ARG A 45 -1.22 14.04 -3.28
N GLU A 46 -1.65 14.82 -2.29
CA GLU A 46 -2.31 16.11 -2.55
C GLU A 46 -1.36 17.23 -3.01
N ASP A 47 -0.09 17.20 -2.65
CA ASP A 47 0.90 18.19 -3.07
C ASP A 47 1.34 18.02 -4.53
N THR A 48 1.44 16.78 -5.03
CA THR A 48 1.83 16.48 -6.42
C THR A 48 0.65 16.15 -7.34
N LYS A 49 -0.51 15.84 -6.78
CA LYS A 49 -1.70 15.30 -7.48
C LYS A 49 -1.43 13.97 -8.20
N GLU A 50 -0.36 13.27 -7.85
CA GLU A 50 -0.03 11.98 -8.42
C GLU A 50 -0.78 10.85 -7.71
N THR A 51 -1.20 9.84 -8.48
CA THR A 51 -1.72 8.59 -7.92
C THR A 51 -0.55 7.74 -7.43
N ILE A 52 -0.54 7.40 -6.15
CA ILE A 52 0.55 6.65 -5.50
C ILE A 52 0.20 5.17 -5.26
N LEU A 53 -1.09 4.83 -5.23
CA LEU A 53 -1.55 3.47 -5.02
C LEU A 53 -2.90 3.27 -5.72
N VAL A 54 -3.10 2.13 -6.37
CA VAL A 54 -4.40 1.76 -6.93
C VAL A 54 -4.84 0.38 -6.42
N GLN A 55 -5.94 0.35 -5.69
CA GLN A 55 -6.68 -0.87 -5.37
C GLN A 55 -7.60 -1.22 -6.55
N ASN A 56 -7.35 -2.37 -7.17
CA ASN A 56 -8.23 -2.96 -8.16
C ASN A 56 -9.14 -3.95 -7.44
N ALA A 57 -10.42 -3.61 -7.27
CA ALA A 57 -11.42 -4.49 -6.68
C ALA A 57 -12.55 -4.71 -7.68
N GLY A 58 -12.25 -5.40 -8.79
CA GLY A 58 -13.22 -5.79 -9.82
C GLY A 58 -14.23 -6.83 -9.34
N GLU A 59 -15.41 -6.88 -9.96
CA GLU A 59 -16.53 -7.73 -9.52
C GLU A 59 -16.17 -9.23 -9.40
N ASN A 60 -15.34 -9.70 -10.31
CA ASN A 60 -15.19 -11.11 -10.66
C ASN A 60 -13.71 -11.55 -10.69
N PHE A 61 -12.87 -10.81 -9.97
CA PHE A 61 -11.45 -11.06 -9.84
C PHE A 61 -11.00 -10.72 -8.42
N ARG A 62 -10.11 -11.53 -7.84
CA ARG A 62 -9.53 -11.30 -6.51
C ARG A 62 -8.97 -9.88 -6.40
N PRO A 63 -9.22 -9.15 -5.30
CA PRO A 63 -8.69 -7.80 -5.17
C PRO A 63 -7.16 -7.81 -5.10
N TYR A 64 -6.54 -6.85 -5.78
CA TYR A 64 -5.09 -6.62 -5.75
C TYR A 64 -4.77 -5.13 -5.81
N ILE A 65 -3.59 -4.76 -5.34
CA ILE A 65 -3.07 -3.40 -5.40
C ILE A 65 -1.96 -3.35 -6.44
N HIS A 66 -2.16 -2.53 -7.46
CA HIS A 66 -1.17 -2.19 -8.49
C HIS A 66 -1.66 -0.98 -9.30
N PRO A 67 -0.80 0.02 -9.56
CA PRO A 67 0.57 0.18 -9.07
C PRO A 67 0.66 0.62 -7.60
N ILE A 68 1.84 0.47 -7.00
CA ILE A 68 2.30 1.19 -5.81
C ILE A 68 3.54 2.01 -6.20
N ALA A 69 3.50 3.33 -6.09
CA ALA A 69 4.62 4.21 -6.41
C ALA A 69 5.60 4.33 -5.23
N ALA A 70 6.88 4.56 -5.55
CA ALA A 70 7.90 4.86 -4.54
C ALA A 70 7.66 6.26 -3.90
N PRO A 71 7.97 6.46 -2.61
CA PRO A 71 7.78 7.77 -1.94
C PRO A 71 8.54 8.95 -2.56
N ASP A 72 9.65 8.67 -3.24
CA ASP A 72 10.45 9.67 -3.96
C ASP A 72 9.94 9.95 -5.38
N GLY A 73 8.86 9.29 -5.80
CA GLY A 73 8.28 9.37 -7.14
C GLY A 73 9.06 8.60 -8.21
N LYS A 74 10.13 7.88 -7.84
CA LYS A 74 11.01 7.21 -8.80
C LYS A 74 10.71 5.72 -8.88
N GLY A 75 9.68 5.41 -9.65
CA GLY A 75 9.36 4.03 -10.04
C GLY A 75 8.17 3.43 -9.29
N VAL A 76 7.87 2.18 -9.65
CA VAL A 76 6.73 1.41 -9.16
C VAL A 76 7.27 0.20 -8.41
N LEU A 77 6.78 -0.04 -7.20
CA LEU A 77 7.23 -1.11 -6.29
C LEU A 77 6.56 -2.47 -6.58
N THR A 78 5.60 -2.50 -7.51
CA THR A 78 4.81 -3.68 -7.86
C THR A 78 4.85 -3.97 -9.36
N GLU A 79 4.88 -5.24 -9.75
CA GLU A 79 4.78 -5.70 -11.14
C GLU A 79 3.38 -6.26 -11.45
N PHE A 80 2.94 -6.13 -12.71
CA PHE A 80 1.63 -6.57 -13.18
C PHE A 80 1.71 -7.84 -14.03
N SER A 81 1.21 -8.96 -13.48
CA SER A 81 0.78 -10.16 -14.23
C SER A 81 1.78 -10.64 -15.31
N PRO A 82 3.01 -11.05 -14.94
CA PRO A 82 4.00 -11.52 -15.90
C PRO A 82 3.51 -12.77 -16.65
N GLU A 83 4.03 -13.00 -17.86
CA GLU A 83 3.58 -14.06 -18.76
C GLU A 83 3.53 -15.45 -18.11
N HIS A 84 4.60 -15.81 -17.39
CA HIS A 84 4.73 -17.13 -16.76
C HIS A 84 3.87 -17.30 -15.48
N HIS A 85 3.37 -16.22 -14.87
CA HIS A 85 2.59 -16.26 -13.64
C HIS A 85 1.52 -15.15 -13.57
N LYS A 86 0.55 -15.17 -14.49
CA LYS A 86 -0.50 -14.13 -14.62
C LYS A 86 -1.38 -13.89 -13.39
N HIS A 87 -1.41 -14.83 -12.45
CA HIS A 87 -2.14 -14.69 -11.18
C HIS A 87 -1.37 -13.87 -10.12
N GLN A 88 -0.08 -13.60 -10.36
CA GLN A 88 0.79 -12.85 -9.47
C GLN A 88 0.81 -11.37 -9.86
N THR A 89 -0.14 -10.61 -9.33
CA THR A 89 -0.38 -9.21 -9.70
C THR A 89 -0.21 -8.31 -8.49
N GLY A 90 0.85 -7.49 -8.49
CA GLY A 90 1.15 -6.53 -7.43
C GLY A 90 1.08 -7.10 -6.02
N LEU A 91 0.36 -6.41 -5.14
CA LEU A 91 0.14 -6.83 -3.75
C LEU A 91 -1.27 -7.41 -3.59
N TYR A 92 -1.39 -8.61 -3.04
CA TYR A 92 -2.70 -9.22 -2.72
C TYR A 92 -2.60 -10.17 -1.53
N TRP A 93 -3.75 -10.59 -1.02
CA TRP A 93 -3.89 -11.67 -0.04
C TRP A 93 -4.64 -12.85 -0.66
N GLY A 94 -4.27 -14.09 -0.34
CA GLY A 94 -5.06 -15.26 -0.73
C GLY A 94 -4.69 -16.52 0.03
N LEU A 95 -5.66 -17.40 0.31
CA LEU A 95 -5.41 -18.68 0.98
C LEU A 95 -5.26 -19.83 -0.03
N THR A 96 -4.32 -20.74 0.22
CA THR A 96 -3.99 -21.83 -0.72
C THR A 96 -4.93 -23.03 -0.62
N SER A 97 -5.55 -23.27 0.55
CA SER A 97 -6.51 -24.35 0.71
C SER A 97 -7.54 -23.97 1.76
N VAL A 98 -8.71 -23.54 1.31
CA VAL A 98 -9.91 -23.40 2.15
C VAL A 98 -10.87 -24.49 1.71
N ASN A 99 -11.15 -25.45 2.60
CA ASN A 99 -11.92 -26.67 2.28
C ASN A 99 -11.39 -27.42 1.05
N GLY A 100 -10.06 -27.47 0.88
CA GLY A 100 -9.38 -28.14 -0.23
C GLY A 100 -9.34 -27.34 -1.55
N ARG A 101 -9.94 -26.15 -1.60
CA ARG A 101 -9.96 -25.28 -2.79
C ARG A 101 -8.89 -24.18 -2.72
N ASN A 102 -8.24 -23.91 -3.85
CA ASN A 102 -7.09 -23.02 -3.92
C ASN A 102 -7.46 -21.63 -4.41
N TYR A 103 -7.56 -20.68 -3.48
CA TYR A 103 -7.89 -19.29 -3.77
C TYR A 103 -6.67 -18.43 -4.11
N PHE A 104 -5.46 -18.90 -3.80
CA PHE A 104 -4.20 -18.21 -4.05
C PHE A 104 -3.76 -18.23 -5.53
N GLN A 105 -3.98 -19.35 -6.23
CA GLN A 105 -3.59 -19.46 -7.65
C GLN A 105 -4.75 -19.22 -8.62
N ASN A 106 -5.99 -19.16 -8.12
CA ASN A 106 -7.19 -18.97 -8.92
C ASN A 106 -7.87 -17.63 -8.58
N PRO A 107 -7.53 -16.53 -9.27
CA PRO A 107 -8.08 -15.21 -8.96
C PRO A 107 -9.44 -14.95 -9.62
N GLY A 108 -9.95 -15.87 -10.44
CA GLY A 108 -11.14 -15.65 -11.27
C GLY A 108 -12.48 -15.75 -10.55
N ASN A 109 -13.53 -15.50 -11.32
CA ASN A 109 -14.93 -15.42 -10.89
C ASN A 109 -15.52 -16.73 -10.35
N ASN A 110 -14.90 -17.86 -10.63
CA ASN A 110 -15.25 -19.16 -10.07
C ASN A 110 -14.72 -19.37 -8.64
N HIS A 111 -14.01 -18.39 -8.08
CA HIS A 111 -13.46 -18.41 -6.73
C HIS A 111 -13.76 -17.12 -5.97
N TRP A 112 -13.86 -15.99 -6.65
CA TRP A 112 -13.97 -14.68 -6.02
C TRP A 112 -15.16 -13.91 -6.55
N LYS A 113 -15.96 -13.37 -5.64
CA LYS A 113 -17.06 -12.47 -5.96
C LYS A 113 -17.02 -11.25 -5.05
N ARG A 114 -16.96 -10.06 -5.64
CA ARG A 114 -16.99 -8.81 -4.89
C ARG A 114 -18.34 -8.65 -4.21
N VAL A 115 -18.30 -8.35 -2.91
CA VAL A 115 -19.45 -7.90 -2.12
C VAL A 115 -19.45 -6.37 -2.04
N ALA A 116 -18.29 -5.77 -1.74
CA ALA A 116 -18.15 -4.32 -1.64
C ALA A 116 -16.72 -3.84 -1.90
N ALA A 117 -16.61 -2.59 -2.36
CA ALA A 117 -15.39 -1.79 -2.32
C ALA A 117 -15.81 -0.39 -1.87
N ARG A 118 -15.16 0.17 -0.84
CA ARG A 118 -15.57 1.44 -0.24
C ARG A 118 -14.42 2.23 0.33
N ILE A 119 -14.48 3.55 0.17
CA ILE A 119 -13.66 4.51 0.92
C ILE A 119 -14.25 4.66 2.33
N ILE A 120 -13.39 4.60 3.35
CA ILE A 120 -13.75 4.77 4.77
C ILE A 120 -13.30 6.15 5.27
N GLU A 121 -12.05 6.52 5.00
CA GLU A 121 -11.50 7.85 5.28
C GLU A 121 -10.94 8.42 3.97
N LYS A 122 -11.61 9.45 3.46
CA LYS A 122 -11.38 9.97 2.11
C LYS A 122 -10.11 10.82 2.00
N SER A 123 -9.74 11.56 3.03
CA SER A 123 -8.61 12.49 2.94
C SER A 123 -8.01 12.81 4.29
N GLY A 124 -6.73 13.15 4.31
CA GLY A 124 -5.97 13.54 5.50
C GLY A 124 -4.57 12.92 5.51
N SER A 125 -3.91 12.94 6.66
CA SER A 125 -2.60 12.27 6.84
C SER A 125 -2.71 10.73 6.74
N THR A 126 -3.90 10.19 6.99
CA THR A 126 -4.25 8.79 6.77
C THR A 126 -5.48 8.73 5.87
N VAL A 127 -5.46 7.82 4.90
CA VAL A 127 -6.65 7.41 4.15
C VAL A 127 -6.93 5.95 4.41
N LYS A 128 -8.21 5.57 4.37
CA LYS A 128 -8.65 4.21 4.65
C LYS A 128 -9.68 3.76 3.63
N TRP A 129 -9.57 2.51 3.21
CA TRP A 129 -10.54 1.88 2.31
C TRP A 129 -10.73 0.41 2.69
N GLN A 130 -11.77 -0.19 2.16
CA GLN A 130 -12.10 -1.58 2.44
C GLN A 130 -12.54 -2.29 1.16
N THR A 131 -12.13 -3.55 1.03
CA THR A 131 -12.67 -4.50 0.07
C THR A 131 -13.32 -5.67 0.81
N VAL A 132 -14.43 -6.17 0.28
CA VAL A 132 -15.15 -7.33 0.82
C VAL A 132 -15.45 -8.29 -0.31
N TYR A 133 -15.05 -9.54 -0.16
CA TYR A 133 -15.17 -10.58 -1.18
C TYR A 133 -15.67 -11.88 -0.59
N ASP A 134 -16.57 -12.54 -1.31
CA ASP A 134 -16.90 -13.93 -1.05
C ASP A 134 -15.91 -14.85 -1.77
N LEU A 135 -15.43 -15.83 -1.03
CA LEU A 135 -14.72 -16.99 -1.53
C LEU A 135 -15.76 -18.06 -1.84
N LEU A 136 -15.81 -18.51 -3.10
CA LEU A 136 -16.82 -19.41 -3.62
C LEU A 136 -16.34 -20.86 -3.69
N ASP A 137 -17.22 -21.82 -3.40
CA ASP A 137 -17.01 -23.25 -3.66
C ASP A 137 -17.13 -23.59 -5.17
N ASP A 138 -17.09 -24.88 -5.50
CA ASP A 138 -17.23 -25.37 -6.87
C ASP A 138 -18.66 -25.23 -7.44
N LYS A 139 -19.66 -25.01 -6.58
CA LYS A 139 -21.06 -24.75 -6.93
C LYS A 139 -21.39 -23.26 -6.98
N GLY A 140 -20.44 -22.40 -6.63
CA GLY A 140 -20.61 -20.95 -6.58
C GLY A 140 -21.26 -20.42 -5.29
N ALA A 141 -21.36 -21.25 -4.24
CA ALA A 141 -21.82 -20.82 -2.92
C ALA A 141 -20.66 -20.25 -2.09
N SER A 142 -20.93 -19.22 -1.28
CA SER A 142 -19.91 -18.59 -0.44
C SER A 142 -19.51 -19.50 0.72
N VAL A 143 -18.22 -19.81 0.84
CA VAL A 143 -17.66 -20.58 1.97
C VAL A 143 -17.11 -19.68 3.07
N MET A 144 -16.58 -18.52 2.69
CA MET A 144 -16.04 -17.51 3.60
C MET A 144 -16.22 -16.13 2.96
N THR A 145 -16.53 -15.12 3.76
CA THR A 145 -16.45 -13.72 3.34
C THR A 145 -15.16 -13.13 3.91
N GLU A 146 -14.29 -12.66 3.01
CA GLU A 146 -13.09 -11.92 3.33
C GLU A 146 -13.41 -10.42 3.42
N THR A 147 -12.87 -9.76 4.45
CA THR A 147 -12.81 -8.30 4.57
C THR A 147 -11.36 -7.87 4.72
N GLN A 148 -10.89 -6.98 3.85
CA GLN A 148 -9.60 -6.32 3.96
C GLN A 148 -9.81 -4.85 4.29
N ASN A 149 -9.37 -4.42 5.46
CA ASN A 149 -9.30 -3.01 5.82
C ASN A 149 -7.88 -2.51 5.57
N TRP A 150 -7.75 -1.56 4.66
CA TRP A 150 -6.48 -0.96 4.30
C TRP A 150 -6.39 0.46 4.84
N SER A 151 -5.19 0.84 5.29
CA SER A 151 -4.87 2.23 5.58
C SER A 151 -3.52 2.59 5.00
N MET A 152 -3.41 3.80 4.45
CA MET A 152 -2.15 4.35 3.97
C MET A 152 -1.86 5.68 4.66
N GLN A 153 -0.61 5.84 5.10
CA GLN A 153 -0.08 7.05 5.70
C GLN A 153 1.16 7.52 4.96
N HIS A 154 1.42 8.83 5.00
CA HIS A 154 2.64 9.42 4.49
C HIS A 154 3.32 10.24 5.59
N GLU A 155 4.36 9.66 6.18
CA GLU A 155 5.07 10.24 7.33
C GLU A 155 6.59 10.06 7.17
N GLY A 156 7.35 11.13 7.43
CA GLY A 156 8.81 11.08 7.42
C GLY A 156 9.41 10.62 6.07
N GLY A 157 8.78 10.98 4.95
CA GLY A 157 9.22 10.58 3.60
C GLY A 157 8.99 9.10 3.27
N ARG A 158 8.18 8.40 4.05
CA ARG A 158 7.82 6.99 3.83
C ARG A 158 6.31 6.86 3.66
N PHE A 159 5.91 5.84 2.92
CA PHE A 159 4.53 5.37 2.95
C PHE A 159 4.42 4.18 3.90
N VAL A 160 3.43 4.22 4.80
CA VAL A 160 3.07 3.08 5.65
C VAL A 160 1.73 2.55 5.16
N LEU A 161 1.74 1.32 4.64
CA LEU A 161 0.55 0.61 4.18
C LEU A 161 0.24 -0.52 5.18
N SER A 162 -0.92 -0.45 5.81
CA SER A 162 -1.38 -1.45 6.79
C SER A 162 -2.57 -2.23 6.25
N LEU A 163 -2.61 -3.53 6.55
CA LEU A 163 -3.71 -4.43 6.28
C LEU A 163 -4.21 -5.03 7.60
N GLU A 164 -5.50 -4.84 7.90
CA GLU A 164 -6.24 -5.72 8.80
C GLU A 164 -7.10 -6.67 7.96
N TRP A 165 -6.85 -7.97 8.10
CA TRP A 165 -7.60 -9.02 7.40
C TRP A 165 -8.57 -9.71 8.34
N LYS A 166 -9.81 -9.92 7.88
CA LYS A 166 -10.85 -10.68 8.60
C LYS A 166 -11.50 -11.69 7.66
N GLY A 167 -11.66 -12.92 8.13
CA GLY A 167 -12.41 -13.97 7.46
C GLY A 167 -13.63 -14.37 8.27
N GLU A 168 -14.82 -14.26 7.69
CA GLU A 168 -16.07 -14.72 8.28
C GLU A 168 -16.49 -16.03 7.59
N ALA A 169 -16.47 -17.14 8.32
CA ALA A 169 -16.90 -18.43 7.80
C ALA A 169 -18.42 -18.43 7.53
N LYS A 170 -18.84 -18.87 6.35
CA LYS A 170 -20.26 -19.04 5.95
C LYS A 170 -20.71 -20.51 5.98
N THR A 171 -19.74 -21.40 6.15
CA THR A 171 -19.87 -22.84 6.38
C THR A 171 -18.74 -23.27 7.31
N ASP A 172 -18.66 -24.54 7.68
CA ASP A 172 -17.48 -25.06 8.38
C ASP A 172 -16.24 -24.91 7.49
N VAL A 173 -15.24 -24.18 7.99
CA VAL A 173 -14.02 -23.83 7.25
C VAL A 173 -12.82 -24.56 7.83
N THR A 174 -12.09 -25.25 6.97
CA THR A 174 -10.77 -25.81 7.21
C THR A 174 -9.75 -25.06 6.38
N VAL A 175 -8.69 -24.56 7.02
CA VAL A 175 -7.56 -23.92 6.34
C VAL A 175 -6.38 -24.87 6.37
N GLY A 176 -5.97 -25.33 5.19
CA GLY A 176 -4.86 -26.27 5.03
C GLY A 176 -3.50 -25.59 5.22
N LYS A 177 -2.53 -26.34 5.73
CA LYS A 177 -1.12 -25.91 5.79
C LYS A 177 -0.46 -26.07 4.42
N TYR A 178 0.10 -25.00 3.89
CA TYR A 178 0.82 -24.97 2.60
C TYR A 178 2.10 -24.14 2.72
N PRO A 179 3.12 -24.39 1.86
CA PRO A 179 4.37 -23.63 1.88
C PRO A 179 4.23 -22.20 1.33
N TYR A 180 3.08 -21.86 0.74
CA TYR A 180 2.73 -20.53 0.25
C TYR A 180 1.25 -20.23 0.51
N GLY A 181 0.91 -18.95 0.44
CA GLY A 181 -0.40 -18.41 0.81
C GLY A 181 -0.24 -17.22 1.76
N GLY A 182 -1.33 -16.47 1.97
CA GLY A 182 -1.35 -15.23 2.74
C GLY A 182 -1.02 -14.01 1.88
N LEU A 183 -0.30 -13.05 2.47
CA LEU A 183 0.11 -11.81 1.82
C LEU A 183 1.20 -12.10 0.79
N PHE A 184 1.01 -11.63 -0.43
CA PHE A 184 1.95 -11.79 -1.53
C PHE A 184 2.25 -10.44 -2.17
N LEU A 185 3.53 -10.19 -2.46
CA LEU A 185 4.00 -9.00 -3.16
C LEU A 185 4.82 -9.43 -4.38
N ARG A 186 4.34 -9.04 -5.57
CA ARG A 186 5.13 -9.12 -6.81
C ARG A 186 5.94 -7.84 -6.99
N MET A 187 7.23 -7.90 -6.72
CA MET A 187 8.15 -6.79 -6.98
C MET A 187 8.73 -6.89 -8.40
N PRO A 188 9.09 -5.75 -9.04
CA PRO A 188 9.76 -5.73 -10.35
C PRO A 188 11.25 -6.08 -10.21
N TRP A 189 11.54 -7.26 -9.67
CA TRP A 189 12.90 -7.75 -9.51
C TRP A 189 13.44 -8.32 -10.82
N LYS A 190 14.71 -8.04 -11.11
CA LYS A 190 15.48 -8.65 -12.19
C LYS A 190 16.82 -9.13 -11.65
N GLU A 191 17.42 -10.08 -12.36
CA GLU A 191 18.76 -10.57 -12.03
C GLU A 191 19.75 -9.40 -11.89
N GLY A 192 20.54 -9.45 -10.81
CA GLY A 192 21.47 -8.38 -10.45
C GLY A 192 20.88 -7.25 -9.58
N MET A 193 19.61 -7.30 -9.20
CA MET A 193 19.05 -6.42 -8.15
C MET A 193 19.25 -7.01 -6.76
N ASP A 194 19.74 -6.18 -5.83
CA ASP A 194 19.76 -6.52 -4.41
C ASP A 194 18.32 -6.66 -3.89
N ALA A 195 18.05 -7.73 -3.16
CA ALA A 195 16.78 -7.96 -2.49
C ALA A 195 17.02 -8.73 -1.19
N GLU A 196 16.31 -8.33 -0.13
CA GLU A 196 16.37 -8.97 1.17
C GLU A 196 14.95 -9.13 1.72
N VAL A 197 14.72 -10.23 2.44
CA VAL A 197 13.49 -10.44 3.23
C VAL A 197 13.90 -10.54 4.68
N ILE A 198 13.49 -9.55 5.49
CA ILE A 198 13.71 -9.52 6.93
C ILE A 198 12.40 -9.95 7.59
N ASN A 199 12.43 -11.09 8.27
CA ASN A 199 11.33 -11.55 9.12
C ASN A 199 11.67 -11.15 10.56
N ALA A 200 10.89 -10.24 11.14
CA ALA A 200 11.13 -9.64 12.46
C ALA A 200 10.12 -10.14 13.50
#